data_AF-A0A4Q6B8G8-F1
#
_entry.id   AF-A0A4Q6B8G8-F1
#
_cell.length_a   1.000
_cell.length_b   1.000
_cell.length_c   1.000
_cell.angle_alpha   90.00
_cell.angle_beta   90.00
_cell.angle_gamma   90.00
#
_symmetry.space_group_name_H-M   'P 1'
#
loop_
_entity.id
_entity.type
_entity.pdbx_description
1 polymer ?
#
loop_
_entity_poly.entity_id
_entity_poly.type
_entity_poly.pdbx_seq_one_letter_code
_entity_poly.pdbx_strand_id
1 'polypeptide(L)'
;MNLPPRFIAHFDLDAFFVSVEILKDPSLKGKPIIVGGNGQRGIVAACSYEARKFGIQSAMPSLTAKRLCPHATFVKGSYHDYSRYSRLVTQIIADAVPLYEKASIDEFYVDLTGMDKF
;
A
#
# COMPACT_ATOMS: atom_id res chain seq x y z
N MET A 1 23.42 6.15 -31.94
CA MET A 1 24.17 6.02 -30.67
C MET A 1 23.48 4.97 -29.83
N ASN A 2 24.21 3.95 -29.35
CA ASN A 2 23.65 3.01 -28.38
C ASN A 2 23.56 3.74 -27.04
N LEU A 3 22.34 4.03 -26.58
CA LEU A 3 22.15 4.51 -25.22
C LEU A 3 22.58 3.39 -24.24
N PRO A 4 23.16 3.75 -23.08
CA PRO A 4 23.43 2.75 -22.04
C PRO A 4 22.13 2.05 -21.65
N PRO A 5 22.20 0.75 -21.28
CA PRO A 5 21.01 0.01 -20.82
C PRO A 5 20.41 0.71 -19.60
N ARG A 6 19.08 0.84 -19.58
CA ARG A 6 18.35 1.40 -18.44
C ARG A 6 17.96 0.32 -17.45
N PHE A 7 18.13 0.59 -16.16
CA PHE A 7 17.68 -0.28 -15.08
C PHE A 7 16.52 0.38 -14.37
N ILE A 8 15.29 0.03 -14.74
CA ILE A 8 14.09 0.61 -14.15
C ILE A 8 13.48 -0.39 -13.16
N ALA A 9 13.33 0.03 -11.92
CA ALA A 9 12.61 -0.73 -10.89
C ALA A 9 11.21 -0.14 -10.70
N HIS A 10 10.23 -1.02 -10.43
CA HIS A 10 8.92 -0.63 -9.95
C HIS A 10 8.81 -0.98 -8.47
N PHE A 11 8.57 0.02 -7.64
CA PHE A 11 8.32 -0.16 -6.21
C PHE A 11 6.84 0.05 -5.93
N ASP A 12 6.24 -0.88 -5.20
CA ASP A 12 4.86 -0.86 -4.72
C ASP A 12 4.90 -1.19 -3.22
N LEU A 13 4.24 -0.38 -2.39
CA LEU A 13 4.28 -0.55 -0.94
C LEU A 13 3.25 -1.58 -0.48
N ASP A 14 3.74 -2.63 0.18
CA ASP A 14 2.93 -3.74 0.66
C ASP A 14 1.74 -3.30 1.51
N ALA A 15 0.53 -3.60 1.01
CA ALA A 15 -0.75 -3.32 1.67
C ALA A 15 -0.81 -1.92 2.29
N PHE A 16 -0.34 -0.90 1.56
CA PHE A 16 0.05 0.41 2.08
C PHE A 16 -0.91 1.02 3.12
N PHE A 17 -2.21 1.07 2.84
CA PHE A 17 -3.18 1.65 3.79
C PHE A 17 -3.26 0.87 5.10
N VAL A 18 -3.17 -0.46 5.06
CA VAL A 18 -3.14 -1.30 6.27
C VAL A 18 -1.83 -1.07 7.02
N SER A 19 -0.71 -0.99 6.32
CA SER A 19 0.60 -0.71 6.91
C SER A 19 0.61 0.64 7.65
N VAL A 20 -0.03 1.67 7.08
CA VAL A 20 -0.21 2.97 7.76
C VAL A 20 -1.09 2.84 9.01
N GLU A 21 -2.21 2.12 8.94
CA GLU A 21 -3.08 1.96 10.12
C GLU A 21 -2.41 1.13 11.22
N ILE A 22 -1.57 0.14 10.90
CA ILE A 22 -0.75 -0.59 11.88
C ILE A 22 0.31 0.31 12.53
N LEU A 23 0.93 1.23 11.77
CA LEU A 23 1.87 2.20 12.33
C LEU A 23 1.19 3.14 13.33
N LYS A 24 -0.07 3.50 13.07
CA LYS A 24 -0.88 4.36 13.96
C LYS A 24 -1.41 3.61 15.18
N ASP A 25 -1.83 2.37 14.99
CA ASP A 25 -2.30 1.48 16.05
C ASP A 25 -1.60 0.11 15.97
N PRO A 26 -0.48 -0.06 16.70
CA PRO A 26 0.27 -1.32 16.71
C PRO A 26 -0.54 -2.52 17.21
N SER A 27 -1.66 -2.30 17.91
CA SER A 27 -2.52 -3.39 18.39
C SER A 27 -3.22 -4.13 17.24
N LEU A 28 -3.24 -3.54 16.04
CA LEU A 28 -3.80 -4.16 14.84
C LEU A 28 -2.89 -5.23 14.23
N LYS A 29 -1.59 -5.21 14.54
CA LYS A 29 -0.61 -6.15 13.98
C LYS A 29 -1.02 -7.60 14.23
N GLY A 30 -0.95 -8.44 13.18
CA GLY A 30 -1.30 -9.86 13.27
C GLY A 30 -2.80 -10.16 13.24
N LYS A 31 -3.66 -9.15 13.03
CA LYS A 31 -5.12 -9.31 12.95
C LYS A 31 -5.62 -9.17 11.51
N PRO A 32 -6.74 -9.82 11.16
CA PRO A 32 -7.41 -9.56 9.89
C PRO A 32 -8.01 -8.16 9.88
N ILE A 33 -7.30 -7.22 9.26
CA ILE A 33 -7.70 -5.82 9.08
C ILE A 33 -8.22 -5.59 7.66
N ILE A 34 -9.26 -4.77 7.57
CA ILE A 34 -9.83 -4.25 6.32
C ILE A 34 -9.90 -2.73 6.43
N VAL A 35 -9.25 -2.02 5.51
CA VAL A 35 -9.45 -0.59 5.32
C VAL A 35 -10.53 -0.41 4.26
N GLY A 36 -11.61 0.31 4.58
CA GLY A 36 -12.69 0.53 3.63
C GLY A 36 -14.00 0.94 4.28
N GLY A 37 -15.05 1.02 3.46
CA GLY A 37 -16.38 1.35 3.95
C GLY A 37 -17.02 0.17 4.68
N ASN A 38 -17.41 0.31 5.94
CA ASN A 38 -18.04 -0.79 6.71
C ASN A 38 -19.58 -0.95 6.45
N GLY A 39 -20.15 -0.14 5.55
CA GLY A 39 -21.60 -0.09 5.27
C GLY A 39 -22.09 -1.09 4.22
N GLN A 40 -23.41 -1.10 3.96
CA GLN A 40 -24.02 -1.99 2.96
C GLN A 40 -23.48 -1.78 1.53
N ARG A 41 -23.09 -0.55 1.19
CA ARG A 41 -22.47 -0.19 -0.10
C ARG A 41 -20.95 0.00 0.02
N GLY A 42 -20.37 -0.48 1.12
CA GLY A 42 -18.95 -0.36 1.39
C GLY A 42 -18.11 -1.30 0.53
N ILE A 43 -16.89 -0.89 0.23
CA ILE A 43 -15.90 -1.65 -0.54
C ILE A 43 -14.60 -1.73 0.26
N VAL A 44 -13.91 -2.86 0.15
CA VAL A 44 -12.55 -3.07 0.67
C VAL A 44 -11.58 -2.24 -0.18
N ALA A 45 -11.02 -1.18 0.40
CA ALA A 45 -9.98 -0.39 -0.26
C ALA A 45 -8.63 -1.11 -0.18
N ALA A 46 -8.30 -1.67 0.98
CA ALA A 46 -7.12 -2.50 1.20
C ALA A 46 -7.39 -3.52 2.32
N CYS A 47 -6.62 -4.61 2.36
CA CYS A 47 -6.74 -5.62 3.42
C CYS A 47 -5.38 -6.23 3.78
N SER A 48 -5.25 -6.60 5.04
CA SER A 48 -4.06 -7.26 5.62
C SER A 48 -3.81 -8.64 4.99
N TYR A 49 -2.58 -9.15 5.09
CA TYR A 49 -2.28 -10.52 4.69
C TYR A 49 -3.08 -11.54 5.49
N GLU A 50 -3.35 -11.26 6.76
CA GLU A 50 -4.21 -12.07 7.62
C GLU A 50 -5.64 -12.13 7.09
N ALA A 51 -6.20 -11.03 6.60
CA ALA A 51 -7.51 -11.02 5.96
C ALA A 51 -7.50 -11.74 4.60
N ARG A 52 -6.41 -11.64 3.82
CA ARG A 52 -6.28 -12.34 2.53
C ARG A 52 -6.36 -13.86 2.66
N LYS A 53 -5.94 -14.43 3.80
CA LYS A 53 -6.07 -15.88 4.09
C LYS A 53 -7.54 -16.36 4.08
N PHE A 54 -8.50 -15.46 4.30
CA PHE A 54 -9.93 -15.73 4.23
C PHE A 54 -10.51 -15.49 2.82
N GLY A 55 -9.68 -15.23 1.82
CA GLY A 55 -10.10 -14.93 0.46
C GLY A 55 -10.49 -13.47 0.23
N ILE A 56 -10.28 -12.59 1.20
CA ILE A 56 -10.61 -11.16 1.10
C ILE A 56 -9.59 -10.46 0.20
N GLN A 57 -10.07 -9.57 -0.68
CA GLN A 57 -9.26 -8.84 -1.64
C GLN A 57 -9.75 -7.39 -1.77
N SER A 58 -8.90 -6.51 -2.31
CA SER A 58 -9.30 -5.15 -2.67
C SER A 58 -10.44 -5.16 -3.70
N ALA A 59 -11.24 -4.10 -3.72
CA ALA A 59 -12.47 -3.97 -4.52
C ALA A 59 -13.61 -4.94 -4.15
N MET A 60 -13.41 -5.84 -3.18
CA MET A 60 -14.48 -6.72 -2.69
C MET A 60 -15.59 -5.92 -1.97
N PRO A 61 -16.88 -6.24 -2.18
CA PRO A 61 -17.97 -5.68 -1.38
C PRO A 61 -17.79 -6.03 0.11
N SER A 62 -17.97 -5.06 0.98
CA SER A 62 -17.70 -5.23 2.42
C SER A 62 -18.64 -6.20 3.11
N LEU A 63 -19.87 -6.36 2.57
CA LEU A 63 -20.79 -7.42 3.02
C LEU A 63 -20.24 -8.82 2.72
N THR A 64 -19.60 -9.01 1.56
CA THR A 64 -18.94 -10.29 1.21
C THR A 64 -17.75 -10.52 2.12
N ALA A 65 -16.90 -9.51 2.31
CA ALA A 65 -15.75 -9.61 3.21
C ALA A 65 -16.14 -9.98 4.65
N LYS A 66 -17.24 -9.41 5.18
CA LYS A 66 -17.80 -9.77 6.49
C LYS A 66 -18.28 -11.23 6.57
N ARG A 67 -18.84 -11.76 5.48
CA ARG A 67 -19.26 -13.17 5.43
C ARG A 67 -18.05 -14.10 5.45
N LEU A 68 -16.98 -13.73 4.75
CA LEU A 68 -15.73 -14.50 4.69
C LEU A 68 -14.94 -14.46 6.00
N CYS A 69 -14.90 -13.31 6.67
CA CYS A 69 -14.22 -13.13 7.96
C CYS A 69 -15.06 -12.25 8.90
N PRO A 70 -16.01 -12.84 9.66
CA PRO A 70 -16.90 -12.08 10.55
C PRO A 70 -16.19 -11.35 11.68
N HIS A 71 -14.97 -11.77 12.03
CA HIS A 71 -14.14 -11.17 13.07
C HIS A 71 -13.09 -10.20 12.50
N ALA A 72 -13.13 -9.88 11.21
CA ALA A 72 -12.24 -8.88 10.61
C ALA A 72 -12.52 -7.49 11.21
N THR A 73 -11.44 -6.76 11.50
CA THR A 73 -11.51 -5.39 12.00
C THR A 73 -11.59 -4.43 10.82
N PHE A 74 -12.71 -3.69 10.73
CA PHE A 74 -12.87 -2.63 9.75
C PHE A 74 -12.34 -1.31 10.29
N VAL A 75 -11.39 -0.70 9.56
CA VAL A 75 -10.82 0.60 9.87
C VAL A 75 -11.29 1.62 8.84
N LYS A 76 -11.85 2.74 9.31
CA LYS A 76 -12.17 3.88 8.47
C LYS A 76 -10.87 4.64 8.20
N GLY A 77 -10.32 4.42 7.01
CA GLY A 77 -9.06 5.03 6.61
C GLY A 77 -9.09 6.56 6.57
N SER A 78 -7.90 7.16 6.64
CA SER A 78 -7.68 8.60 6.55
C SER A 78 -6.81 8.93 5.33
N TYR A 79 -7.42 9.51 4.30
CA TYR A 79 -6.68 9.92 3.10
C TYR A 79 -5.54 10.90 3.41
N HIS A 80 -5.75 11.79 4.39
CA HIS A 80 -4.72 12.72 4.84
C HIS A 80 -3.49 12.00 5.40
N ASP A 81 -3.69 10.97 6.23
CA ASP A 81 -2.60 10.19 6.80
C ASP A 81 -1.86 9.41 5.70
N TYR A 82 -2.60 8.76 4.79
CA TYR A 82 -2.00 8.03 3.67
C TYR A 82 -1.17 8.95 2.79
N SER A 83 -1.67 10.15 2.49
CA SER A 83 -0.93 11.17 1.75
C SER A 83 0.34 11.63 2.48
N ARG A 84 0.28 11.77 3.81
CA ARG A 84 1.44 12.11 4.65
C ARG A 84 2.52 11.03 4.59
N TYR A 85 2.17 9.77 4.83
CA TYR A 85 3.14 8.67 4.81
C TYR A 85 3.68 8.40 3.40
N SER A 86 2.84 8.56 2.38
CA SER A 86 3.24 8.49 0.98
C SER A 86 4.31 9.53 0.63
N ARG A 87 4.15 10.78 1.10
CA ARG A 87 5.20 11.82 0.95
C ARG A 87 6.49 11.45 1.65
N LEU A 88 6.41 10.82 2.83
CA LEU A 88 7.58 10.39 3.58
C LEU A 88 8.40 9.37 2.79
N VAL A 89 7.74 8.35 2.22
CA VAL A 89 8.41 7.37 1.35
C VAL A 89 8.91 8.02 0.05
N THR A 90 8.13 8.93 -0.53
CA THR A 90 8.55 9.67 -1.73
C THR A 90 9.86 10.42 -1.47
N GLN A 91 10.02 11.05 -0.30
CA GLN A 91 11.25 11.76 0.05
C GLN A 91 12.44 10.81 0.19
N ILE A 92 12.24 9.64 0.83
CA ILE A 92 13.28 8.62 0.95
C ILE A 92 13.75 8.16 -0.44
N ILE A 93 12.83 7.95 -1.38
CA ILE A 93 13.17 7.59 -2.77
C ILE A 93 13.92 8.74 -3.45
N ALA A 94 13.40 9.97 -3.36
CA ALA A 94 13.99 11.16 -3.97
C ALA A 94 15.43 11.43 -3.49
N ASP A 95 15.72 11.14 -2.23
CA ASP A 95 17.06 11.33 -1.65
C ASP A 95 18.04 10.21 -2.07
N ALA A 96 17.53 9.03 -2.45
CA ALA A 96 18.34 7.86 -2.73
C ALA A 96 18.69 7.68 -4.22
N VAL A 97 17.88 8.23 -5.13
CA VAL A 97 17.99 7.96 -6.57
C VAL A 97 18.00 9.25 -7.39
N PRO A 98 18.70 9.29 -8.54
CA PRO A 98 18.80 10.50 -9.36
C PRO A 98 17.48 10.84 -10.07
N LEU A 99 16.66 9.83 -10.39
CA LEU A 99 15.41 10.01 -11.12
C LEU A 99 14.38 8.97 -10.69
N TYR A 100 13.16 9.45 -10.45
CA TYR A 100 11.99 8.62 -10.20
C TYR A 100 10.72 9.28 -10.76
N GLU A 101 9.69 8.47 -10.99
CA GLU A 101 8.35 8.90 -11.33
C GLU A 101 7.36 8.26 -10.36
N LYS A 102 6.52 9.07 -9.72
CA LYS A 102 5.48 8.59 -8.82
C LYS A 102 4.22 8.23 -9.62
N ALA A 103 3.91 6.94 -9.68
CA ALA A 103 2.78 6.41 -10.44
C ALA A 103 1.46 6.49 -9.66
N SER A 104 1.51 6.28 -8.33
CA SER A 104 0.32 6.35 -7.48
C SER A 104 0.68 6.80 -6.04
N ILE A 105 -0.20 6.53 -5.06
CA ILE A 105 0.06 6.89 -3.67
C ILE A 105 1.14 6.00 -3.04
N ASP A 106 1.30 4.78 -3.52
CA ASP A 106 2.26 3.77 -3.05
C ASP A 106 3.14 3.21 -4.16
N GLU A 107 2.94 3.61 -5.42
CA GLU A 107 3.72 3.08 -6.54
C GLU A 107 4.70 4.11 -7.15
N PHE A 108 5.89 3.63 -7.49
CA PHE A 108 7.00 4.43 -8.01
C PHE A 108 7.76 3.66 -9.10
N TYR A 109 8.01 4.31 -10.23
CA TYR A 109 9.07 3.90 -11.14
C TYR A 109 10.37 4.61 -10.75
N VAL A 110 11.46 3.85 -10.67
CA VAL A 110 12.76 4.35 -10.20
C VAL A 110 13.81 4.00 -11.24
N ASP A 111 14.58 5.00 -11.68
CA ASP A 111 15.70 4.80 -12.59
C ASP A 111 16.98 4.57 -11.77
N LEU A 112 17.46 3.33 -11.80
CA LEU A 112 18.68 2.87 -11.14
C LEU A 112 19.89 2.85 -12.09
N THR A 113 19.77 3.43 -13.28
CA THR A 113 20.83 3.40 -14.28
C THR A 113 22.12 4.02 -13.75
N GLY A 114 23.20 3.23 -13.70
CA GLY A 114 24.51 3.66 -13.22
C GLY A 114 24.68 3.64 -11.70
N MET A 115 23.68 3.19 -10.94
CA MET A 115 23.78 3.01 -9.49
C MET A 115 24.56 1.74 -9.08
N ASP A 116 24.96 0.91 -10.04
CA ASP A 116 25.84 -0.26 -9.88
C ASP A 116 27.34 0.09 -9.76
N LYS A 117 27.69 1.37 -9.93
CA LYS A 117 29.08 1.86 -10.03
C LYS A 117 29.58 2.62 -8.79
N PHE A 118 28.87 2.53 -7.67
CA PHE A 118 29.22 3.15 -6.40
C PHE A 118 29.57 2.09 -5.34
#